data_AF-A0AAN7BIR6-F1
#
_entry.id   AF-A0AAN7BIR6-F1
#
_cell.length_a   1.000
_cell.length_b   1.000
_cell.length_c   1.000
_cell.angle_alpha   90.00
_cell.angle_beta   90.00
_cell.angle_gamma   90.00
#
_symmetry.space_group_name_H-M   'P 1'
#
loop_
_entity.id
_entity.type
_entity.pdbx_description
1 polymer ?
#
loop_
_entity_poly.entity_id
_entity_poly.type
_entity_poly.pdbx_seq_one_letter_code
_entity_poly.pdbx_strand_id
1 'polypeptide(L)'
;MASPSRTLTATAPIIATGVLGSPGPILTATSALTTAAIIESPGPILTAATAVASTRILLFVLDRDGDLCIRAGKQNPMEFKVDSGALRRASDKFRQKLLGDWLATKPASSDETWLVVLEDAYPYALKVLLQLIHASRLDEIRDDLPIRTIREIVGLVEKWNLHHIVRHRASQWLELAINMAGTTTMVRDLVDINWVALGMGHMALFTQTINRIATMTKCDHNGNLLDSEGLVLQNHYTFPDDDFLGKQNDLNVQ
;
A
#
# COMPACT_ATOMS: atom_id res chain seq x y z
N MET A 1 12.22 -61.53 10.27
CA MET A 1 12.72 -61.92 8.94
C MET A 1 12.44 -60.79 7.97
N ALA A 2 13.51 -60.27 7.37
CA ALA A 2 13.64 -59.50 6.12
C ALA A 2 12.74 -58.27 5.86
N SER A 3 13.36 -57.08 6.01
CA SER A 3 13.09 -55.86 5.24
C SER A 3 13.38 -56.04 3.74
N PRO A 4 12.84 -55.16 2.88
CA PRO A 4 13.53 -54.77 1.66
C PRO A 4 13.94 -53.28 1.66
N SER A 5 15.12 -53.08 1.08
CA SER A 5 15.93 -51.86 1.05
C SER A 5 15.49 -50.81 0.02
N ARG A 6 15.95 -49.58 0.29
CA ARG A 6 15.87 -48.34 -0.50
C ARG A 6 16.44 -48.46 -1.93
N THR A 7 15.98 -47.58 -2.82
CA THR A 7 16.86 -46.93 -3.80
C THR A 7 16.47 -45.46 -3.95
N LEU A 8 17.43 -44.57 -3.67
CA LEU A 8 17.38 -43.13 -3.87
C LEU A 8 18.08 -42.82 -5.18
N THR A 9 17.48 -42.02 -6.06
CA THR A 9 18.16 -41.45 -7.22
C THR A 9 18.33 -39.96 -6.99
N ALA A 10 19.58 -39.55 -6.77
CA ALA A 10 20.01 -38.16 -6.70
C ALA A 10 20.54 -37.74 -8.08
N THR A 11 20.10 -36.60 -8.59
CA THR A 11 20.67 -35.96 -9.78
C THR A 11 21.44 -34.73 -9.31
N ALA A 12 22.76 -34.75 -9.53
CA ALA A 12 23.69 -33.66 -9.24
C ALA A 12 24.02 -32.88 -10.54
N PRO A 13 24.58 -31.66 -10.43
CA PRO A 13 24.63 -30.67 -11.52
C PRO A 13 25.84 -30.81 -12.44
N ILE A 14 25.70 -30.27 -13.65
CA ILE A 14 26.76 -30.21 -14.66
C ILE A 14 27.71 -29.04 -14.35
N ILE A 15 28.99 -29.37 -14.21
CA ILE A 15 30.15 -28.46 -14.17
C ILE A 15 30.73 -28.38 -15.58
N ALA A 16 31.03 -27.18 -16.07
CA ALA A 16 31.90 -26.96 -17.22
C ALA A 16 33.08 -26.07 -16.82
N THR A 17 34.28 -26.58 -17.06
CA THR A 17 35.59 -26.01 -16.72
C THR A 17 36.32 -25.62 -18.02
N GLY A 18 37.01 -24.48 -18.03
CA GLY A 18 37.94 -24.05 -19.09
C GLY A 18 38.41 -22.60 -18.84
N VAL A 19 39.41 -22.34 -17.99
CA VAL A 19 40.88 -22.30 -18.21
C VAL A 19 41.40 -21.03 -18.94
N LEU A 20 42.04 -20.18 -18.12
CA LEU A 20 43.23 -19.30 -18.26
C LEU A 20 43.54 -18.52 -19.57
N GLY A 21 43.77 -17.21 -19.40
CA GLY A 21 44.66 -16.41 -20.26
C GLY A 21 44.60 -14.88 -20.05
N SER A 22 45.62 -14.31 -19.41
CA SER A 22 46.02 -12.88 -19.42
C SER A 22 47.55 -12.85 -19.66
N PRO A 23 48.28 -11.76 -20.04
CA PRO A 23 47.95 -10.32 -19.95
C PRO A 23 48.46 -9.33 -21.09
N GLY A 24 47.89 -8.12 -21.17
CA GLY A 24 48.47 -6.79 -21.58
C GLY A 24 48.96 -6.52 -23.04
N PRO A 25 49.41 -5.29 -23.41
CA PRO A 25 48.94 -3.93 -23.06
C PRO A 25 48.87 -2.93 -24.29
N ILE A 26 48.36 -1.71 -24.03
CA ILE A 26 48.61 -0.40 -24.71
C ILE A 26 48.36 -0.24 -26.23
N LEU A 27 47.48 0.69 -26.62
CA LEU A 27 47.80 1.73 -27.63
C LEU A 27 46.87 2.94 -27.56
N THR A 28 47.54 4.08 -27.50
CA THR A 28 47.13 5.48 -27.46
C THR A 28 46.50 5.94 -28.78
N ALA A 29 45.49 6.81 -28.72
CA ALA A 29 45.25 7.79 -29.79
C ALA A 29 44.62 9.07 -29.22
N THR A 30 45.52 10.01 -28.97
CA THR A 30 45.34 11.43 -28.74
C THR A 30 44.69 12.10 -29.95
N SER A 31 43.76 13.04 -29.75
CA SER A 31 43.73 14.32 -30.47
C SER A 31 42.86 15.33 -29.72
N ALA A 32 43.35 16.56 -29.72
CA ALA A 32 43.15 17.58 -28.73
C ALA A 32 42.61 18.86 -29.38
N LEU A 33 41.90 19.68 -28.58
CA LEU A 33 42.04 21.16 -28.47
C LEU A 33 41.58 21.98 -29.71
N THR A 34 40.97 23.18 -29.65
CA THR A 34 40.97 24.32 -28.71
C THR A 34 39.88 25.33 -29.15
N THR A 35 39.52 26.26 -28.26
CA THR A 35 39.31 27.73 -28.50
C THR A 35 37.95 28.21 -27.97
N ALA A 36 37.80 29.24 -27.14
CA ALA A 36 38.70 30.05 -26.31
C ALA A 36 37.82 30.82 -25.30
N ALA A 37 38.40 31.15 -24.15
CA ALA A 37 37.83 32.02 -23.12
C ALA A 37 37.95 33.51 -23.48
N ILE A 38 37.15 34.38 -22.84
CA ILE A 38 37.45 35.76 -22.40
C ILE A 38 36.51 36.09 -21.19
N ILE A 39 36.98 37.02 -20.35
CA ILE A 39 36.80 37.24 -18.91
C ILE A 39 35.86 38.45 -18.62
N GLU A 40 35.17 38.50 -17.46
CA GLU A 40 35.12 39.64 -16.47
C GLU A 40 33.85 39.69 -15.55
N SER A 41 34.05 39.37 -14.25
CA SER A 41 33.68 40.12 -13.00
C SER A 41 32.22 40.60 -12.68
N PRO A 42 31.88 41.15 -11.47
CA PRO A 42 31.15 40.43 -10.40
C PRO A 42 29.82 41.07 -9.89
N GLY A 43 28.86 40.22 -9.45
CA GLY A 43 27.69 40.55 -8.58
C GLY A 43 26.48 41.23 -9.27
N PRO A 44 25.22 41.10 -8.77
CA PRO A 44 24.85 40.92 -7.35
C PRO A 44 23.96 39.69 -7.04
N ILE A 45 24.11 39.21 -5.80
CA ILE A 45 23.16 38.52 -4.93
C ILE A 45 21.92 37.94 -5.64
N LEU A 46 22.05 36.70 -6.13
CA LEU A 46 20.89 35.88 -6.45
C LEU A 46 20.21 35.52 -5.13
N THR A 47 19.14 36.23 -4.82
CA THR A 47 18.11 35.82 -3.86
C THR A 47 17.93 34.31 -3.98
N ALA A 48 18.18 33.58 -2.89
CA ALA A 48 17.95 32.15 -2.83
C ALA A 48 16.47 31.90 -3.10
N ALA A 49 16.12 31.71 -4.38
CA ALA A 49 14.87 31.13 -4.78
C ALA A 49 14.85 29.76 -4.12
N THR A 50 14.13 29.67 -3.01
CA THR A 50 13.77 28.42 -2.40
C THR A 50 12.96 27.69 -3.45
N ALA A 51 13.63 26.84 -4.23
CA ALA A 51 12.98 25.91 -5.11
C ALA A 51 12.18 24.98 -4.20
N VAL A 52 10.92 25.33 -3.97
CA VAL A 52 9.92 24.38 -3.51
C VAL A 52 9.94 23.30 -4.59
N ALA A 53 10.57 22.18 -4.28
CA ALA A 53 10.54 21.02 -5.14
C ALA A 53 9.07 20.74 -5.42
N SER A 54 8.63 21.02 -6.65
CA SER A 54 7.30 20.61 -7.10
C SER A 54 7.32 19.09 -7.12
N THR A 55 6.90 18.49 -6.01
CA THR A 55 6.60 17.06 -5.93
C THR A 55 5.61 16.77 -7.05
N ARG A 56 6.07 16.11 -8.11
CA ARG A 56 5.18 15.69 -9.19
C ARG A 56 4.23 14.64 -8.63
N ILE A 57 2.97 15.03 -8.43
CA ILE A 57 1.91 14.13 -8.04
C ILE A 57 1.60 13.24 -9.24
N LEU A 58 1.63 11.92 -9.05
CA LEU A 58 1.33 10.97 -10.12
C LEU A 58 -0.19 10.92 -10.35
N LEU A 59 -0.62 11.26 -11.57
CA LEU A 59 -2.01 11.14 -11.99
C LEU A 59 -2.27 9.78 -12.66
N PHE A 60 -3.15 8.99 -12.06
CA PHE A 60 -3.66 7.76 -12.60
C PHE A 60 -5.04 7.98 -13.21
N VAL A 61 -5.13 7.87 -14.53
CA VAL A 61 -6.41 7.95 -15.24
C VAL A 61 -7.05 6.57 -15.24
N LEU A 62 -8.07 6.40 -14.39
CA LEU A 62 -8.85 5.16 -14.26
C LEU A 62 -10.09 5.20 -15.14
N ASP A 63 -10.67 6.40 -15.32
CA ASP A 63 -11.72 6.69 -16.28
C ASP A 63 -11.33 7.88 -17.17
N ARG A 64 -11.41 7.70 -18.49
CA ARG A 64 -11.03 8.74 -19.48
C ARG A 64 -12.02 9.91 -19.43
N ASP A 65 -13.29 9.59 -19.27
CA ASP A 65 -14.41 10.54 -19.25
C ASP A 65 -14.79 10.94 -17.82
N GLY A 66 -13.97 10.53 -16.84
CA GLY A 66 -14.15 10.84 -15.43
C GLY A 66 -14.30 12.33 -15.15
N ASP A 67 -15.24 12.67 -14.28
CA ASP A 67 -15.62 14.02 -13.89
C ASP A 67 -15.05 14.45 -12.53
N LEU A 68 -14.33 13.55 -11.86
CA LEU A 68 -13.77 13.75 -10.53
C LEU A 68 -12.29 13.36 -10.47
N CYS A 69 -11.50 14.16 -9.76
CA CYS A 69 -10.13 13.82 -9.36
C CYS A 69 -10.06 13.63 -7.84
N ILE A 70 -9.48 12.52 -7.40
CA ILE A 70 -9.23 12.25 -5.98
C ILE A 70 -7.72 12.30 -5.72
N ARG A 71 -7.26 13.18 -4.83
CA ARG A 71 -5.89 13.19 -4.32
C ARG A 71 -5.85 12.47 -2.98
N ALA A 72 -5.06 11.41 -2.86
CA ALA A 72 -4.95 10.62 -1.63
C ALA A 72 -3.54 10.65 -1.06
N GLY A 73 -3.44 10.74 0.28
CA GLY A 73 -2.21 10.63 1.06
C GLY A 73 -1.47 11.95 1.28
N LYS A 74 -0.84 12.07 2.45
CA LYS A 74 -0.11 13.27 2.88
C LYS A 74 1.35 13.35 2.40
N GLN A 75 2.13 12.28 2.56
CA GLN A 75 3.58 12.30 2.30
C GLN A 75 3.93 11.94 0.85
N ASN A 76 3.19 11.02 0.24
CA ASN A 76 3.37 10.57 -1.15
C ASN A 76 2.02 10.58 -1.86
N PRO A 77 1.47 11.78 -2.16
CA PRO A 77 0.16 11.88 -2.73
C PRO A 77 0.09 11.23 -4.11
N MET A 78 -1.03 10.58 -4.40
CA MET A 78 -1.41 10.13 -5.73
C MET A 78 -2.75 10.75 -6.12
N GLU A 79 -2.90 11.07 -7.40
CA GLU A 79 -4.14 11.58 -7.96
C GLU A 79 -4.79 10.53 -8.85
N PHE A 80 -6.11 10.45 -8.80
CA PHE A 80 -6.91 9.48 -9.54
C PHE A 80 -8.02 10.20 -10.28
N LYS A 81 -8.02 10.14 -11.62
CA LYS A 81 -9.15 10.59 -12.43
C LYS A 81 -10.17 9.45 -12.55
N VAL A 82 -11.39 9.69 -12.07
CA VAL A 82 -12.44 8.70 -11.86
C VAL A 82 -13.81 9.26 -12.28
N ASP A 83 -14.75 8.35 -12.59
CA ASP A 83 -16.17 8.66 -12.76
C ASP A 83 -16.90 8.69 -11.40
N SER A 84 -17.43 9.85 -11.02
CA SER A 84 -18.26 10.00 -9.82
C SER A 84 -19.50 9.11 -9.87
N GLY A 85 -20.05 8.83 -11.05
CA GLY A 85 -21.16 7.90 -11.25
C GLY A 85 -20.85 6.49 -10.76
N ALA A 86 -19.71 5.93 -11.15
CA ALA A 86 -19.24 4.62 -10.76
C ALA A 86 -19.03 4.54 -9.24
N LEU A 87 -18.42 5.55 -8.63
CA LEU A 87 -18.25 5.61 -7.17
C LEU A 87 -19.60 5.58 -6.44
N ARG A 88 -20.58 6.38 -6.89
CA ARG A 88 -21.93 6.39 -6.30
C ARG A 88 -22.65 5.04 -6.43
N ARG A 89 -22.43 4.32 -7.54
CA ARG A 89 -23.01 2.97 -7.75
C ARG A 89 -22.32 1.94 -6.87
N ALA A 90 -21.01 2.07 -6.67
CA ALA A 90 -20.22 1.14 -5.89
C ALA A 90 -20.39 1.30 -4.37
N SER A 91 -20.79 2.47 -3.86
CA SER A 91 -20.95 2.67 -2.42
C SER A 91 -21.96 3.75 -2.06
N ASP A 92 -22.82 3.43 -1.11
CA ASP A 92 -23.72 4.40 -0.50
C ASP A 92 -22.97 5.48 0.28
N LYS A 93 -21.82 5.17 0.88
CA LYS A 93 -20.99 6.17 1.57
C LYS A 93 -20.34 7.14 0.58
N PHE A 94 -19.85 6.64 -0.57
CA PHE A 94 -19.42 7.54 -1.65
C PHE A 94 -20.60 8.36 -2.18
N ARG A 95 -21.78 7.75 -2.36
CA ARG A 95 -23.00 8.48 -2.76
C ARG A 95 -23.34 9.62 -1.82
N GLN A 96 -23.33 9.39 -0.52
CA GLN A 96 -23.59 10.41 0.49
C GLN A 96 -22.56 11.55 0.42
N LYS A 97 -21.26 11.23 0.31
CA LYS A 97 -20.21 12.26 0.22
C LYS A 97 -20.29 13.07 -1.08
N LEU A 98 -20.53 12.41 -2.22
CA LEU A 98 -20.62 13.04 -3.53
C LEU A 98 -21.86 13.92 -3.73
N LEU A 99 -22.94 13.63 -3.00
CA LEU A 99 -24.16 14.45 -3.00
C LEU A 99 -24.23 15.44 -1.83
N GLY A 100 -23.33 15.30 -0.85
CA GLY A 100 -23.20 16.16 0.33
C GLY A 100 -21.90 16.95 0.30
N ASP A 101 -21.01 16.69 1.26
CA ASP A 101 -19.80 17.49 1.51
C ASP A 101 -18.94 17.77 0.28
N TRP A 102 -18.78 16.80 -0.63
CA TRP A 102 -17.93 16.97 -1.81
C TRP A 102 -18.64 17.72 -2.94
N LEU A 103 -19.98 17.80 -2.92
CA LEU A 103 -20.70 18.58 -3.90
C LEU A 103 -20.35 20.07 -3.80
N ALA A 104 -20.07 20.56 -2.58
CA ALA A 104 -19.63 21.93 -2.33
C ALA A 104 -18.26 22.24 -2.96
N THR A 105 -17.44 21.22 -3.24
CA THR A 105 -16.14 21.39 -3.91
C THR A 105 -16.24 21.28 -5.43
N LYS A 106 -17.43 21.02 -5.98
CA LYS A 106 -17.64 20.92 -7.42
C LYS A 106 -17.52 22.30 -8.07
N PRO A 107 -16.61 22.50 -9.04
CA PRO A 107 -16.47 23.77 -9.71
C PRO A 107 -17.73 24.18 -10.48
N ALA A 108 -17.98 25.48 -10.56
CA ALA A 108 -19.10 26.03 -11.33
C ALA A 108 -18.81 26.01 -12.85
N SER A 109 -17.54 26.15 -13.22
CA SER A 109 -17.08 26.06 -14.61
C SER A 109 -16.71 24.62 -14.96
N SER A 110 -17.04 24.20 -16.18
CA SER A 110 -16.61 22.90 -16.74
C SER A 110 -15.11 22.81 -16.99
N ASP A 111 -14.41 23.95 -17.00
CA ASP A 111 -12.98 24.02 -17.32
C ASP A 111 -12.09 23.73 -16.09
N GLU A 112 -12.69 23.71 -14.90
CA GLU A 112 -12.01 23.42 -13.64
C GLU A 112 -12.20 21.97 -13.22
N THR A 113 -11.13 21.36 -12.69
CA THR A 113 -11.19 19.97 -12.22
C THR A 113 -11.86 19.90 -10.86
N TRP A 114 -12.91 19.07 -10.74
CA TRP A 114 -13.47 18.74 -9.44
C TRP A 114 -12.48 17.89 -8.64
N LEU A 115 -11.83 18.50 -7.65
CA LEU A 115 -10.82 17.86 -6.82
C LEU A 115 -11.36 17.56 -5.42
N VAL A 116 -11.16 16.33 -4.96
CA VAL A 116 -11.39 15.90 -3.58
C VAL A 116 -10.07 15.42 -2.98
N VAL A 117 -9.76 15.87 -1.77
CA VAL A 117 -8.52 15.49 -1.06
C VAL A 117 -8.85 14.56 0.10
N LEU A 118 -8.17 13.41 0.15
CA LEU A 118 -8.26 12.39 1.19
C LEU A 118 -6.87 12.21 1.83
N GLU A 119 -6.50 13.08 2.77
CA GLU A 119 -5.14 13.09 3.36
C GLU A 119 -4.83 11.80 4.13
N ASP A 120 -5.85 11.22 4.79
CA ASP A 120 -5.72 10.01 5.62
C ASP A 120 -5.82 8.70 4.83
N ALA A 121 -6.02 8.77 3.51
CA ALA A 121 -6.15 7.58 2.68
C ALA A 121 -4.77 7.00 2.30
N TYR A 122 -4.66 5.68 2.33
CA TYR A 122 -3.50 4.94 1.82
C TYR A 122 -3.53 4.94 0.28
N PRO A 123 -2.64 5.65 -0.42
CA PRO A 123 -2.80 5.91 -1.85
C PRO A 123 -2.81 4.65 -2.71
N TYR A 124 -1.93 3.69 -2.40
CA TYR A 124 -1.84 2.45 -3.17
C TYR A 124 -3.04 1.51 -2.91
N ALA A 125 -3.50 1.38 -1.67
CA ALA A 125 -4.71 0.62 -1.36
C ALA A 125 -5.95 1.23 -2.02
N LEU A 126 -6.06 2.57 -2.03
CA LEU A 126 -7.12 3.26 -2.73
C LEU A 126 -7.04 3.04 -4.25
N LYS A 127 -5.83 3.08 -4.84
CA LYS A 127 -5.62 2.75 -6.27
C LYS A 127 -6.25 1.40 -6.61
N VAL A 128 -5.94 0.35 -5.84
CA VAL A 128 -6.47 -1.00 -6.06
C VAL A 128 -8.00 -0.99 -6.02
N LEU A 129 -8.61 -0.35 -5.01
CA LEU A 129 -10.07 -0.29 -4.91
C LEU A 129 -10.71 0.46 -6.07
N LEU A 130 -10.14 1.59 -6.49
CA LEU A 130 -10.65 2.35 -7.63
C LEU A 130 -10.48 1.56 -8.94
N GLN A 131 -9.38 0.84 -9.13
CA GLN A 131 -9.22 -0.08 -10.27
C GLN A 131 -10.32 -1.14 -10.31
N LEU A 132 -10.67 -1.72 -9.16
CA LEU A 132 -11.78 -2.68 -9.05
C LEU A 132 -13.15 -2.04 -9.34
N ILE A 133 -13.43 -0.85 -8.80
CA ILE A 133 -14.70 -0.13 -9.02
C ILE A 133 -14.90 0.22 -10.49
N HIS A 134 -13.84 0.68 -11.16
CA HIS A 134 -13.89 1.08 -12.57
C HIS A 134 -13.64 -0.08 -13.54
N ALA A 135 -13.38 -1.29 -13.05
CA ALA A 135 -12.93 -2.42 -13.85
C ALA A 135 -11.75 -2.05 -14.79
N SER A 136 -10.84 -1.22 -14.30
CA SER A 136 -9.78 -0.58 -15.08
C SER A 136 -8.42 -1.11 -14.64
N ARG A 137 -7.59 -1.52 -15.62
CA ARG A 137 -6.21 -2.00 -15.39
C ARG A 137 -6.14 -3.10 -14.32
N LEU A 138 -7.04 -4.07 -14.40
CA LEU A 138 -7.13 -5.16 -13.42
C LEU A 138 -5.90 -6.09 -13.44
N ASP A 139 -5.20 -6.11 -14.57
CA ASP A 139 -3.92 -6.79 -14.80
C ASP A 139 -2.74 -6.14 -14.06
N GLU A 140 -2.82 -4.84 -13.71
CA GLU A 140 -1.82 -4.17 -12.88
C GLU A 140 -1.97 -4.52 -11.38
N ILE A 141 -3.08 -5.15 -10.98
CA ILE A 141 -3.31 -5.55 -9.58
C ILE A 141 -2.53 -6.84 -9.34
N ARG A 142 -1.43 -6.70 -8.59
CA ARG A 142 -0.57 -7.82 -8.20
C ARG A 142 -1.34 -8.85 -7.37
N ASP A 143 -1.03 -10.11 -7.59
CA ASP A 143 -1.55 -11.23 -6.79
C ASP A 143 -0.82 -11.38 -5.45
N ASP A 144 0.43 -10.91 -5.36
CA ASP A 144 1.33 -11.02 -4.22
C ASP A 144 1.40 -9.71 -3.41
N LEU A 145 0.25 -9.10 -3.12
CA LEU A 145 0.19 -7.86 -2.35
C LEU A 145 0.82 -8.05 -0.95
N PRO A 146 1.62 -7.08 -0.47
CA PRO A 146 2.11 -7.07 0.91
C PRO A 146 0.92 -7.12 1.89
N ILE A 147 1.06 -7.87 2.99
CA ILE A 147 -0.03 -8.04 3.96
C ILE A 147 -0.53 -6.70 4.51
N ARG A 148 0.38 -5.75 4.73
CA ARG A 148 0.05 -4.38 5.11
C ARG A 148 -0.85 -3.69 4.10
N THR A 149 -0.60 -3.85 2.80
CA THR A 149 -1.46 -3.30 1.75
C THR A 149 -2.84 -3.95 1.77
N ILE A 150 -2.92 -5.27 1.98
CA ILE A 150 -4.20 -5.97 2.12
C ILE A 150 -4.97 -5.43 3.35
N ARG A 151 -4.30 -5.23 4.50
CA ARG A 151 -4.90 -4.56 5.67
C ARG A 151 -5.47 -3.19 5.31
N GLU A 152 -4.68 -2.36 4.62
CA GLU A 152 -5.08 -1.01 4.22
C GLU A 152 -6.29 -1.03 3.27
N ILE A 153 -6.34 -2.00 2.34
CA ILE A 153 -7.50 -2.25 1.48
C ILE A 153 -8.71 -2.62 2.32
N VAL A 154 -8.59 -3.57 3.26
CA VAL A 154 -9.68 -3.99 4.16
C VAL A 154 -10.21 -2.81 4.97
N GLY A 155 -9.33 -1.95 5.50
CA GLY A 155 -9.74 -0.74 6.21
C GLY A 155 -10.54 0.23 5.33
N LEU A 156 -10.14 0.41 4.07
CA LEU A 156 -10.90 1.21 3.11
C LEU A 156 -12.22 0.54 2.68
N VAL A 157 -12.23 -0.78 2.55
CA VAL A 157 -13.44 -1.57 2.22
C VAL A 157 -14.51 -1.37 3.28
N GLU A 158 -14.14 -1.44 4.56
CA GLU A 158 -15.04 -1.17 5.67
C GLU A 158 -15.47 0.31 5.68
N LYS A 159 -14.49 1.23 5.61
CA LYS A 159 -14.72 2.67 5.62
C LYS A 159 -15.73 3.10 4.55
N TRP A 160 -15.64 2.52 3.36
CA TRP A 160 -16.49 2.87 2.22
C TRP A 160 -17.57 1.83 1.89
N ASN A 161 -17.77 0.81 2.72
CA ASN A 161 -18.73 -0.29 2.47
C ASN A 161 -18.60 -0.93 1.07
N LEU A 162 -17.40 -1.39 0.71
CA LEU A 162 -17.05 -1.94 -0.60
C LEU A 162 -16.85 -3.47 -0.59
N HIS A 163 -17.42 -4.18 0.39
CA HIS A 163 -17.20 -5.64 0.56
C HIS A 163 -17.51 -6.44 -0.70
N HIS A 164 -18.56 -6.06 -1.43
CA HIS A 164 -18.97 -6.73 -2.66
C HIS A 164 -17.96 -6.55 -3.80
N ILE A 165 -17.20 -5.45 -3.84
CA ILE A 165 -16.20 -5.17 -4.86
C ILE A 165 -15.01 -6.11 -4.72
N VAL A 166 -14.56 -6.37 -3.48
CA VAL A 166 -13.37 -7.18 -3.22
C VAL A 166 -13.64 -8.68 -3.12
N ARG A 167 -14.91 -9.12 -3.16
CA ARG A 167 -15.30 -10.51 -2.93
C ARG A 167 -14.55 -11.52 -3.80
N HIS A 168 -14.30 -11.19 -5.06
CA HIS A 168 -13.60 -12.06 -6.02
C HIS A 168 -12.10 -12.23 -5.73
N ARG A 169 -11.50 -11.34 -4.92
CA ARG A 169 -10.10 -11.42 -4.46
C ARG A 169 -9.96 -11.88 -3.02
N ALA A 170 -11.05 -11.87 -2.24
CA ALA A 170 -11.02 -12.10 -0.80
C ALA A 170 -10.39 -13.46 -0.42
N SER A 171 -10.72 -14.54 -1.15
CA SER A 171 -10.14 -15.86 -0.89
C SER A 171 -8.62 -15.88 -1.07
N GLN A 172 -8.13 -15.28 -2.15
CA GLN A 172 -6.70 -15.21 -2.46
C GLN A 172 -5.92 -14.42 -1.39
N TRP A 173 -6.46 -13.27 -0.98
CA TRP A 173 -5.84 -12.45 0.07
C TRP A 173 -5.86 -13.14 1.44
N LEU A 174 -6.94 -13.87 1.73
CA LEU A 174 -7.07 -14.65 2.95
C LEU A 174 -6.10 -15.84 2.97
N GLU A 175 -5.92 -16.55 1.85
CA GLU A 175 -4.93 -17.62 1.73
C GLU A 175 -3.50 -17.10 1.97
N LEU A 176 -3.16 -15.93 1.40
CA LEU A 176 -1.88 -15.27 1.66
C LEU A 176 -1.70 -14.98 3.16
N ALA A 177 -2.74 -14.47 3.81
CA ALA A 177 -2.74 -14.18 5.25
C ALA A 177 -2.57 -15.46 6.10
N ILE A 178 -3.25 -16.56 5.75
CA ILE A 178 -3.13 -17.86 6.42
C ILE A 178 -1.71 -18.41 6.30
N ASN A 179 -1.14 -18.40 5.08
CA ASN A 179 0.21 -18.90 4.83
C ASN A 179 1.26 -18.08 5.58
N MET A 180 1.12 -16.76 5.58
CA MET A 180 2.00 -15.87 6.32
C MET A 180 1.87 -16.05 7.83
N ALA A 181 0.66 -16.26 8.34
CA ALA A 181 0.45 -16.57 9.74
C ALA A 181 1.24 -17.81 10.15
N GLY A 182 1.30 -18.86 9.32
CA GLY A 182 2.08 -20.07 9.65
C GLY A 182 3.59 -19.85 9.81
N THR A 183 4.15 -18.75 9.29
CA THR A 183 5.60 -18.58 9.12
C THR A 183 6.17 -17.33 9.77
N THR A 184 5.40 -16.25 9.91
CA THR A 184 5.91 -14.99 10.47
C THR A 184 6.25 -15.11 11.95
N THR A 185 7.37 -14.48 12.31
CA THR A 185 7.86 -14.30 13.69
C THR A 185 7.72 -12.85 14.15
N MET A 186 7.23 -11.95 13.28
CA MET A 186 7.08 -10.53 13.60
C MET A 186 5.67 -10.27 14.14
N VAL A 187 5.58 -9.68 15.33
CA VAL A 187 4.29 -9.27 15.92
C VAL A 187 3.54 -8.32 14.98
N ARG A 188 4.28 -7.47 14.26
CA ARG A 188 3.68 -6.50 13.34
C ARG A 188 2.85 -7.17 12.23
N ASP A 189 3.43 -8.18 11.59
CA ASP A 189 2.74 -8.93 10.55
C ASP A 189 1.52 -9.66 11.14
N LEU A 190 1.61 -10.18 12.38
CA LEU A 190 0.48 -10.82 13.03
C LEU A 190 -0.69 -9.86 13.25
N VAL A 191 -0.44 -8.60 13.59
CA VAL A 191 -1.51 -7.59 13.72
C VAL A 191 -2.12 -7.27 12.34
N ASP A 192 -1.29 -7.10 11.30
CA ASP A 192 -1.80 -6.90 9.94
C ASP A 192 -2.70 -8.09 9.50
N ILE A 193 -2.25 -9.32 9.74
CA ILE A 193 -3.02 -10.55 9.46
C ILE A 193 -4.30 -10.60 10.30
N ASN A 194 -4.23 -10.25 11.59
CA ASN A 194 -5.39 -10.26 12.48
C ASN A 194 -6.48 -9.31 11.98
N TRP A 195 -6.09 -8.13 11.49
CA TRP A 195 -7.01 -7.15 10.90
C TRP A 195 -7.65 -7.66 9.60
N VAL A 196 -6.85 -8.27 8.73
CA VAL A 196 -7.36 -8.91 7.50
C VAL A 196 -8.35 -10.02 7.85
N ALA A 197 -8.02 -10.86 8.83
CA ALA A 197 -8.90 -11.92 9.30
C ALA A 197 -10.22 -11.38 9.85
N LEU A 198 -10.17 -10.31 10.65
CA LEU A 198 -11.36 -9.65 11.20
C LEU A 198 -12.24 -9.08 10.09
N GLY A 199 -11.68 -8.26 9.20
CA GLY A 199 -12.45 -7.61 8.13
C GLY A 199 -12.96 -8.56 7.04
N MET A 200 -12.37 -9.75 6.91
CA MET A 200 -12.88 -10.81 6.04
C MET A 200 -13.79 -11.82 6.76
N GLY A 201 -14.02 -11.67 8.07
CA GLY A 201 -14.87 -12.56 8.86
C GLY A 201 -14.26 -13.94 9.15
N HIS A 202 -12.96 -14.13 8.98
CA HIS A 202 -12.31 -15.43 9.20
C HIS A 202 -11.88 -15.62 10.67
N MET A 203 -12.86 -15.97 11.51
CA MET A 203 -12.70 -16.03 12.97
C MET A 203 -11.62 -17.00 13.47
N ALA A 204 -11.40 -18.13 12.81
CA ALA A 204 -10.36 -19.08 13.22
C ALA A 204 -8.95 -18.47 13.13
N LEU A 205 -8.66 -17.75 12.03
CA LEU A 205 -7.40 -17.04 11.84
C LEU A 205 -7.28 -15.85 12.80
N PHE A 206 -8.38 -15.12 13.02
CA PHE A 206 -8.43 -14.03 13.99
C PHE A 206 -8.06 -14.53 15.39
N THR A 207 -8.73 -15.58 15.90
CA THR A 207 -8.45 -16.16 17.22
C THR A 207 -7.03 -16.72 17.31
N GLN A 208 -6.54 -17.38 16.26
CA GLN A 208 -5.18 -17.88 16.23
C GLN A 208 -4.15 -16.74 16.34
N THR A 209 -4.32 -15.67 15.56
CA THR A 209 -3.37 -14.56 15.52
C THR A 209 -3.42 -13.71 16.77
N ILE A 210 -4.60 -13.44 17.34
CA ILE A 210 -4.71 -12.65 18.59
C ILE A 210 -4.06 -13.38 19.77
N ASN A 211 -4.21 -14.71 19.86
CA ASN A 211 -3.54 -15.51 20.88
C ASN A 211 -2.02 -15.46 20.72
N ARG A 212 -1.52 -15.51 19.47
CA ARG A 212 -0.07 -15.39 19.22
C ARG A 212 0.46 -14.01 19.55
N ILE A 213 -0.26 -12.94 19.19
CA ILE A 213 0.07 -11.57 19.59
C ILE A 213 0.19 -11.51 21.12
N ALA A 214 -0.83 -11.99 21.85
CA ALA A 214 -0.84 -11.98 23.31
C ALA A 214 0.37 -12.73 23.92
N THR A 215 0.80 -13.85 23.33
CA THR A 215 1.99 -14.59 23.80
C THR A 215 3.33 -13.92 23.46
N MET A 216 3.36 -13.04 22.46
CA MET A 216 4.59 -12.42 21.95
C MET A 216 4.78 -10.98 22.45
N THR A 217 3.73 -10.38 23.01
CA THR A 217 3.76 -9.01 23.54
C THR A 217 3.93 -8.98 25.05
N LYS A 218 4.39 -7.83 25.56
CA LYS A 218 4.39 -7.52 27.00
C LYS A 218 3.68 -6.19 27.22
N CYS A 219 3.09 -5.99 28.40
CA CYS A 219 2.56 -4.69 28.78
C CYS A 219 3.64 -3.83 29.45
N ASP A 220 3.74 -2.56 29.06
CA ASP A 220 4.49 -1.56 29.82
C ASP A 220 3.70 -1.07 31.05
N HIS A 221 4.30 -0.19 31.85
CA HIS A 221 3.65 0.40 33.03
C HIS A 221 2.48 1.33 32.70
N ASN A 222 2.32 1.73 31.44
CA ASN A 222 1.22 2.57 30.95
C ASN A 222 0.07 1.73 30.35
N GLY A 223 0.20 0.39 30.34
CA GLY A 223 -0.77 -0.50 29.71
C GLY A 223 -0.62 -0.64 28.19
N ASN A 224 0.48 -0.15 27.61
CA ASN A 224 0.75 -0.32 26.19
C ASN A 224 1.32 -1.70 25.91
N LEU A 225 0.89 -2.30 24.80
CA LEU A 225 1.47 -3.54 24.29
C LEU A 225 2.78 -3.22 23.56
N LEU A 226 3.87 -3.83 24.05
CA LEU A 226 5.20 -3.79 23.48
C LEU A 226 5.49 -5.09 22.72
N ASP A 227 6.18 -4.99 21.60
CA ASP A 227 6.75 -6.15 20.91
C ASP A 227 8.04 -6.66 21.58
N SER A 228 8.69 -7.66 20.96
CA SER A 228 9.94 -8.23 21.45
C SER A 228 11.12 -7.23 21.47
N GLU A 229 11.03 -6.14 20.72
CA GLU A 229 12.04 -5.07 20.64
C GLU A 229 11.73 -3.92 21.61
N GLY A 230 10.60 -3.98 22.34
CA GLY A 230 10.16 -2.94 23.25
C GLY A 230 9.45 -1.77 22.54
N LEU A 231 9.06 -1.93 21.27
CA LEU A 231 8.32 -0.92 20.53
C LEU A 231 6.82 -1.02 20.83
N VAL A 232 6.19 0.14 21.03
CA VAL A 232 4.76 0.23 21.28
C VAL A 232 3.99 -0.09 20.01
N LEU A 233 3.15 -1.13 20.06
CA LEU A 233 2.35 -1.57 18.92
C LEU A 233 1.44 -0.44 18.40
N GLN A 234 0.81 0.33 19.30
CA GLN A 234 -0.12 1.41 18.94
C GLN A 234 0.51 2.50 18.05
N ASN A 235 1.83 2.70 18.12
CA ASN A 235 2.52 3.67 17.25
C ASN A 235 2.57 3.22 15.78
N HIS A 236 2.34 1.93 15.52
CA HIS A 236 2.34 1.35 14.19
C HIS A 236 0.93 1.17 13.61
N TYR A 237 -0.12 1.37 14.42
CA TYR A 237 -1.51 1.23 14.01
C TYR A 237 -2.29 2.47 14.41
N THR A 238 -2.56 3.33 13.42
CA THR A 238 -3.69 4.25 13.53
C THR A 238 -4.95 3.46 13.24
N PHE A 239 -5.78 3.28 14.27
CA PHE A 239 -7.17 2.90 14.06
C PHE A 239 -7.80 3.99 13.19
N PRO A 240 -8.44 3.66 12.05
CA PRO A 240 -9.36 4.60 11.43
C PRO A 240 -10.37 5.01 12.51
N ASP A 241 -10.68 6.30 12.61
CA ASP A 241 -11.51 6.95 13.66
C ASP A 241 -12.56 6.05 14.33
N ASP A 242 -12.87 6.33 15.60
CA ASP A 242 -13.78 5.59 16.53
C ASP A 242 -15.11 5.08 15.95
N ASP A 243 -15.54 5.56 14.78
CA ASP A 243 -16.62 4.97 13.96
C ASP A 243 -16.31 3.54 13.44
N PHE A 244 -15.05 3.07 13.46
CA PHE A 244 -14.65 1.75 12.95
C PHE A 244 -15.20 0.58 13.77
N LEU A 245 -15.38 0.75 15.08
CA LEU A 245 -15.95 -0.30 15.94
C LEU A 245 -17.48 -0.22 16.04
N GLY A 246 -18.10 0.69 15.29
CA GLY A 246 -19.43 1.18 15.62
C GLY A 246 -19.40 1.93 16.95
N LYS A 247 -20.32 2.86 17.15
CA LYS A 247 -20.57 3.37 18.51
C LYS A 247 -20.79 2.15 19.40
N GLN A 248 -19.93 1.94 20.41
CA GLN A 248 -20.28 1.05 21.50
C GLN A 248 -21.58 1.61 22.03
N ASN A 249 -22.70 0.96 21.69
CA ASN A 249 -23.94 1.23 22.38
C ASN A 249 -23.63 0.95 23.84
N ASP A 250 -23.67 2.02 24.64
CA ASP A 250 -23.74 1.93 26.09
C ASP A 250 -24.88 0.97 26.42
N LEU A 251 -24.54 -0.30 26.61
CA LEU A 251 -25.38 -1.26 27.30
C LEU A 251 -25.40 -0.75 28.74
N ASN A 252 -26.27 0.22 28.99
CA ASN A 252 -26.84 0.49 30.29
C ASN A 252 -27.45 -0.83 30.77
N VAL A 253 -26.65 -1.58 31.52
CA VAL A 253 -27.15 -2.57 32.45
C VAL A 253 -27.89 -1.77 33.52
N GLN A 254 -29.22 -1.71 33.38
CA GLN A 254 -30.16 -1.51 34.48
C GLN A 254 -30.80 -2.85 34.83
#